data_AF-A0A971Q8M2-F1
#
_entry.id   AF-A0A971Q8M2-F1
#
_cell.length_a   1.000
_cell.length_b   1.000
_cell.length_c   1.000
_cell.angle_alpha   90.00
_cell.angle_beta   90.00
_cell.angle_gamma   90.00
#
_symmetry.space_group_name_H-M   'P 1'
#
loop_
_entity.id
_entity.type
_entity.pdbx_description
1 polymer ?
#
loop_
_entity_poly.entity_id
_entity_poly.type
_entity_poly.pdbx_seq_one_letter_code
_entity_poly.pdbx_strand_id
1 'polypeptide(L)'
;MVKSVGLAAAIGWMLASGVATAQELAWSARPDFDEAGTLLFRFDGDVTAEGSPDGAPLPEAKISYAPGRFGQAATLGQGGLRLPAEWNPLFDPNRGTIEFYFKADDLRWFWQSHSFFGNNMNFCQPGNFGLWYWGEFAALRLDLHLPGDCGYLTCQMPEDTEWHHFAVTWDCDSGIRMYVD
;
A
#
# COMPACT_ATOMS: atom_id res chain seq x y z
N MET A 1 -44.28 46.98 -26.80
CA MET A 1 -42.88 47.44 -26.66
C MET A 1 -42.23 46.57 -25.60
N VAL A 2 -41.72 45.39 -26.00
CA VAL A 2 -41.13 44.39 -25.11
C VAL A 2 -39.62 44.51 -25.26
N LYS A 3 -38.93 44.88 -24.19
CA LYS A 3 -37.47 45.02 -24.16
C LYS A 3 -36.84 43.63 -24.12
N SER A 4 -36.03 43.33 -25.13
CA SER A 4 -35.08 42.22 -25.15
C SER A 4 -34.08 42.36 -24.01
N VAL A 5 -33.98 41.36 -23.15
CA VAL A 5 -32.86 41.23 -22.20
C VAL A 5 -31.91 40.20 -22.78
N GLY A 6 -30.76 40.68 -23.26
CA GLY A 6 -29.70 39.84 -23.81
C GLY A 6 -29.04 39.01 -22.71
N LEU A 7 -28.90 37.72 -22.97
CA LEU A 7 -28.12 36.79 -22.18
C LEU A 7 -26.63 37.05 -22.47
N ALA A 8 -25.93 37.73 -21.57
CA ALA A 8 -24.48 37.86 -21.65
C ALA A 8 -23.83 36.62 -21.03
N ALA A 9 -23.39 35.68 -21.87
CA ALA A 9 -22.54 34.58 -21.45
C ALA A 9 -21.11 35.12 -21.25
N ALA A 10 -20.68 35.28 -20.00
CA ALA A 10 -19.29 35.52 -19.67
C ALA A 10 -18.55 34.17 -19.67
N ILE A 11 -17.95 33.80 -20.81
CA ILE A 11 -16.95 32.74 -20.86
C ILE A 11 -15.65 33.35 -20.32
N GLY A 12 -15.42 33.18 -19.02
CA GLY A 12 -14.17 33.57 -18.38
C GLY A 12 -13.07 32.58 -18.76
N TRP A 13 -12.18 33.00 -19.66
CA TRP A 13 -10.91 32.32 -19.90
C TRP A 13 -9.98 32.63 -18.73
N MET A 14 -9.89 31.72 -17.76
CA MET A 14 -8.82 31.76 -16.76
C MET A 14 -7.56 31.17 -17.40
N LEU A 15 -6.74 32.03 -18.00
CA LEU A 15 -5.34 31.71 -18.29
C LEU A 15 -4.56 31.80 -16.97
N ALA A 16 -4.47 30.69 -16.25
CA ALA A 16 -3.49 30.56 -15.18
C ALA A 16 -2.11 30.36 -15.80
N SER A 17 -1.42 31.46 -16.15
CA SER A 17 0.02 31.45 -16.39
C SER A 17 0.74 31.42 -15.04
N GLY A 18 0.56 30.33 -14.29
CA GLY A 18 1.47 29.97 -13.22
C GLY A 18 2.62 29.21 -13.86
N VAL A 19 3.85 29.66 -13.63
CA VAL A 19 5.00 28.77 -13.78
C VAL A 19 4.70 27.63 -12.82
N ALA A 20 4.25 26.49 -13.33
CA ALA A 20 4.23 25.28 -12.56
C ALA A 20 5.70 25.00 -12.25
N THR A 21 6.17 25.42 -11.08
CA THR A 21 7.28 24.74 -10.44
C THR A 21 6.76 23.34 -10.19
N ALA A 22 6.94 22.45 -11.16
CA ALA A 22 6.95 21.04 -10.89
C ALA A 22 8.06 20.86 -9.87
N GLN A 23 7.69 20.85 -8.59
CA GLN A 23 8.55 20.24 -7.60
C GLN A 23 8.68 18.81 -8.08
N GLU A 24 9.85 18.42 -8.57
CA GLU A 24 10.16 17.01 -8.72
C GLU A 24 9.97 16.39 -7.33
N LEU A 25 8.83 15.75 -7.11
CA LEU A 25 8.56 14.90 -5.95
C LEU A 25 9.31 13.56 -6.07
N ALA A 26 10.35 13.49 -6.90
CA ALA A 26 11.01 12.26 -7.33
C ALA A 26 12.20 11.86 -6.44
N TRP A 27 12.14 12.13 -5.14
CA TRP A 27 13.04 11.48 -4.19
C TRP A 27 12.19 10.82 -3.10
N SER A 28 11.80 9.58 -3.34
CA SER A 28 11.63 8.66 -2.22
C SER A 28 13.03 8.32 -1.70
N ALA A 29 13.30 8.67 -0.45
CA ALA A 29 14.50 8.18 0.24
C ALA A 29 14.34 6.69 0.52
N ARG A 30 15.45 5.96 0.60
CA ARG A 30 15.43 4.61 1.18
C ARG A 30 14.89 4.75 2.63
N PRO A 31 13.86 3.99 3.04
CA PRO A 31 13.36 4.04 4.41
C PRO A 31 14.46 3.63 5.41
N ASP A 32 14.46 4.29 6.55
CA ASP A 32 15.30 3.95 7.70
C ASP A 32 14.43 3.54 8.88
N PHE A 33 14.94 2.62 9.70
CA PHE A 33 14.26 2.20 10.93
C PHE A 33 14.40 3.29 11.97
N ASP A 34 13.28 3.71 12.57
CA ASP A 34 13.22 4.77 13.58
C ASP A 34 12.37 4.33 14.79
N GLU A 35 12.12 5.27 15.71
CA GLU A 35 11.36 5.01 16.94
C GLU A 35 9.88 4.68 16.70
N ALA A 36 9.32 4.99 15.52
CA ALA A 36 7.95 4.65 15.15
C ALA A 36 7.89 3.30 14.40
N GLY A 37 9.01 2.84 13.86
CA GLY A 37 9.13 1.56 13.17
C GLY A 37 8.93 0.36 14.10
N THR A 38 8.02 -0.54 13.72
CA THR A 38 7.85 -1.82 14.43
C THR A 38 8.65 -2.93 13.76
N LEU A 39 8.59 -3.01 12.42
CA LEU A 39 9.37 -3.95 11.61
C LEU A 39 9.79 -3.26 10.31
N LEU A 40 11.03 -3.46 9.88
CA LEU A 40 11.50 -3.04 8.56
C LEU A 40 12.26 -4.15 7.86
N PHE A 41 11.75 -4.58 6.70
CA PHE A 41 12.45 -5.47 5.78
C PHE A 41 13.13 -4.64 4.69
N ARG A 42 14.47 -4.69 4.63
CA ARG A 42 15.23 -4.00 3.58
C ARG A 42 15.32 -4.78 2.27
N PHE A 43 15.16 -6.11 2.31
CA PHE A 43 15.25 -7.04 1.18
C PHE A 43 16.48 -6.84 0.27
N ASP A 44 17.62 -6.51 0.88
CA ASP A 44 18.87 -6.22 0.17
C ASP A 44 19.82 -7.43 0.22
N GLY A 45 19.40 -8.51 -0.43
CA GLY A 45 20.08 -9.82 -0.37
C GLY A 45 19.85 -10.60 0.92
N ASP A 46 19.08 -10.03 1.86
CA ASP A 46 18.71 -10.62 3.14
C ASP A 46 17.23 -10.34 3.47
N VAL A 47 16.63 -11.24 4.25
CA VAL A 47 15.23 -11.21 4.67
C VAL A 47 15.09 -10.87 6.16
N THR A 48 16.17 -10.56 6.87
CA THR A 48 16.09 -10.13 8.27
C THR A 48 15.29 -8.82 8.39
N ALA A 49 14.37 -8.76 9.35
CA ALA A 49 13.70 -7.52 9.72
C ALA A 49 14.42 -6.83 10.89
N GLU A 50 14.71 -5.54 10.74
CA GLU A 50 14.97 -4.68 11.88
C GLU A 50 13.70 -4.58 12.74
N GLY A 51 13.85 -4.59 14.07
CA GLY A 51 12.73 -4.68 15.02
C GLY A 51 12.23 -6.11 15.32
N SER A 52 12.79 -7.14 14.68
CA SER A 52 12.43 -8.53 14.97
C SER A 52 12.96 -9.01 16.34
N PRO A 53 12.14 -9.74 17.12
CA PRO A 53 12.60 -10.48 18.30
C PRO A 53 13.70 -11.49 17.92
N ASP A 54 14.88 -11.33 18.52
CA ASP A 54 16.05 -12.24 18.44
C ASP A 54 16.63 -12.53 17.03
N GLY A 55 16.27 -11.76 16.00
CA GLY A 55 16.79 -11.95 14.63
C GLY A 55 16.44 -13.32 14.04
N ALA A 56 15.32 -13.92 14.49
CA ALA A 56 14.92 -15.26 14.08
C ALA A 56 14.76 -15.33 12.54
N PRO A 57 15.38 -16.33 11.87
CA PRO A 57 15.25 -16.47 10.43
C PRO A 57 13.81 -16.79 10.07
N LEU A 58 13.30 -16.10 9.04
CA LEU A 58 11.95 -16.35 8.56
C LEU A 58 11.87 -17.74 7.91
N PRO A 59 10.83 -18.52 8.22
CA PRO A 59 10.70 -19.88 7.69
C PRO A 59 10.57 -19.88 6.17
N GLU A 60 11.32 -20.78 5.52
CA GLU A 60 11.37 -21.19 4.10
C GLU A 60 10.37 -20.51 3.13
N ALA A 61 10.46 -19.19 2.99
CA ALA A 61 9.88 -18.52 1.86
C ALA A 61 10.79 -18.78 0.65
N LYS A 62 10.22 -19.13 -0.50
CA LYS A 62 10.96 -19.12 -1.77
C LYS A 62 11.20 -17.67 -2.16
N ILE A 63 12.25 -17.09 -1.57
CA ILE A 63 12.69 -15.73 -1.83
C ILE A 63 13.84 -15.79 -2.80
N SER A 64 13.72 -15.07 -3.90
CA SER A 64 14.86 -14.65 -4.71
C SER A 64 14.99 -13.13 -4.65
N TYR A 65 16.13 -12.61 -5.08
CA TYR A 65 16.38 -11.18 -5.12
C TYR A 65 16.58 -10.71 -6.56
N ALA A 66 16.02 -9.55 -6.86
CA ALA A 66 16.15 -8.86 -8.14
C ALA A 66 16.51 -7.38 -7.90
N PRO A 67 16.95 -6.63 -8.92
CA PRO A 67 17.12 -5.18 -8.80
C PRO A 67 15.85 -4.51 -8.27
N GLY A 68 15.98 -3.85 -7.13
CA GLY A 68 14.92 -3.17 -6.39
C GLY A 68 14.86 -1.67 -6.66
N ARG A 69 13.89 -0.99 -6.06
CA ARG A 69 13.85 0.48 -6.01
C ARG A 69 15.09 1.05 -5.29
N PHE A 70 15.55 0.37 -4.24
CA PHE A 70 16.73 0.72 -3.45
C PHE A 70 17.63 -0.50 -3.23
N GLY A 71 18.61 -0.71 -4.11
CA GLY A 71 19.46 -1.91 -4.04
C GLY A 71 18.74 -3.12 -4.61
N GLN A 72 18.56 -4.18 -3.83
CA GLN A 72 17.75 -5.34 -4.21
C GLN A 72 16.33 -5.27 -3.62
N ALA A 73 15.41 -6.03 -4.22
CA ALA A 73 14.08 -6.29 -3.70
C ALA A 73 13.82 -7.79 -3.68
N ALA A 74 12.96 -8.23 -2.77
CA ALA A 74 12.52 -9.62 -2.69
C ALA A 74 11.48 -9.92 -3.78
N THR A 75 11.70 -11.01 -4.50
CA THR A 75 10.69 -11.68 -5.32
C THR A 75 10.14 -12.84 -4.50
N LEU A 76 8.87 -12.73 -4.11
CA LEU A 76 8.20 -13.74 -3.28
C LEU A 76 7.50 -14.77 -4.18
N GLY A 77 7.91 -16.03 -4.05
CA GLY A 77 7.24 -17.14 -4.73
C GLY A 77 5.89 -17.51 -4.12
N GLN A 78 5.25 -18.53 -4.69
CA GLN A 78 4.00 -19.09 -4.18
C GLN A 78 4.14 -19.46 -2.69
N GLY A 79 3.17 -19.03 -1.89
CA GLY A 79 3.16 -19.21 -0.43
C GLY A 79 3.62 -17.98 0.34
N GLY A 80 4.25 -17.01 -0.33
CA GLY A 80 4.65 -15.73 0.25
C GLY A 80 5.65 -15.87 1.39
N LEU A 81 5.70 -14.83 2.22
CA LEU A 81 6.47 -14.80 3.47
C LEU A 81 5.53 -15.00 4.66
N ARG A 82 5.84 -15.94 5.55
CA ARG A 82 5.09 -16.14 6.79
C ARG A 82 5.88 -15.57 7.96
N LEU A 83 5.29 -14.62 8.65
CA LEU A 83 5.87 -14.08 9.88
C LEU A 83 5.74 -15.11 11.02
N PRO A 84 6.75 -15.23 11.89
CA PRO A 84 6.70 -16.10 13.05
C PRO A 84 5.55 -15.72 13.99
N ALA A 85 4.94 -16.72 14.65
CA ALA A 85 3.78 -16.49 15.51
C ALA A 85 4.12 -15.62 16.74
N GLU A 86 5.36 -15.66 17.19
CA GLU A 86 5.91 -14.81 18.25
C GLU A 86 5.93 -13.33 17.88
N TRP A 87 5.79 -12.97 16.59
CA TRP A 87 5.70 -11.59 16.14
C TRP A 87 4.25 -11.08 16.11
N ASN A 88 3.25 -11.92 16.37
CA ASN A 88 1.85 -11.50 16.43
C ASN A 88 1.60 -10.27 17.35
N PRO A 89 2.25 -10.13 18.53
CA PRO A 89 2.08 -8.94 19.37
C PRO A 89 2.59 -7.64 18.75
N LEU A 90 3.42 -7.71 17.70
CA LEU A 90 3.87 -6.53 16.93
C LEU A 90 2.78 -5.98 16.01
N PHE A 91 1.72 -6.75 15.76
CA PHE A 91 0.60 -6.35 14.93
C PHE A 91 -0.61 -5.99 15.81
N ASP A 92 -1.00 -4.72 15.81
CA ASP A 92 -2.25 -4.28 16.42
C ASP A 92 -3.36 -4.20 15.34
N PRO A 93 -4.40 -5.04 15.41
CA PRO A 93 -5.50 -4.99 14.44
C PRO A 93 -6.32 -3.69 14.52
N ASN A 94 -6.20 -2.90 15.59
CA ASN A 94 -7.00 -1.69 15.78
C ASN A 94 -6.32 -0.42 15.27
N ARG A 95 -4.99 -0.41 15.16
CA ARG A 95 -4.22 0.76 14.71
C ARG A 95 -2.89 0.34 14.11
N GLY A 96 -2.47 1.03 13.05
CA GLY A 96 -1.16 0.80 12.47
C GLY A 96 -0.98 1.46 11.12
N THR A 97 0.22 1.28 10.58
CA THR A 97 0.59 1.67 9.22
C THR A 97 1.43 0.55 8.61
N ILE A 98 1.13 0.21 7.36
CA ILE A 98 1.99 -0.63 6.53
C ILE A 98 2.37 0.19 5.30
N GLU A 99 3.66 0.28 5.04
CA GLU A 99 4.21 0.89 3.83
C GLU A 99 5.14 -0.09 3.11
N PHE A 100 5.13 -0.05 1.78
CA PHE A 100 6.00 -0.87 0.94
C PHE A 100 6.11 -0.30 -0.47
N TYR A 101 7.19 -0.67 -1.15
CA TYR A 101 7.34 -0.46 -2.58
C TYR A 101 7.02 -1.76 -3.31
N PHE A 102 6.23 -1.66 -4.37
CA PHE A 102 5.89 -2.80 -5.21
C PHE A 102 5.99 -2.43 -6.68
N LYS A 103 6.40 -3.42 -7.47
CA LYS A 103 6.24 -3.43 -8.92
C LYS A 103 5.76 -4.82 -9.34
N ALA A 104 4.97 -4.89 -10.39
CA ALA A 104 4.73 -6.13 -11.10
C ALA A 104 5.87 -6.37 -12.10
N ASP A 105 6.42 -7.59 -12.15
CA ASP A 105 7.43 -7.95 -13.16
C ASP A 105 6.80 -8.15 -14.56
N ASP A 106 5.48 -8.36 -14.63
CA ASP A 106 4.72 -8.63 -15.85
C ASP A 106 3.28 -8.12 -15.69
N LEU A 107 2.71 -7.49 -16.73
CA LEU A 107 1.33 -6.99 -16.75
C LEU A 107 0.28 -8.10 -16.52
N ARG A 108 0.63 -9.36 -16.78
CA ARG A 108 -0.23 -10.52 -16.48
C ARG A 108 -0.45 -10.72 -14.99
N TRP A 109 0.37 -10.10 -14.13
CA TRP A 109 0.15 -10.09 -12.69
C TRP A 109 -1.24 -9.52 -12.36
N PHE A 110 -1.69 -8.49 -13.07
CA PHE A 110 -2.97 -7.82 -12.82
C PHE A 110 -4.21 -8.64 -13.24
N TRP A 111 -4.05 -9.81 -13.87
CA TRP A 111 -5.17 -10.64 -14.35
C TRP A 111 -5.84 -11.47 -13.25
N GLN A 112 -5.27 -11.49 -12.05
CA GLN A 112 -5.80 -12.25 -10.93
C GLN A 112 -5.61 -11.49 -9.63
N SER A 113 -6.37 -11.87 -8.60
CA SER A 113 -6.24 -11.27 -7.27
C SER A 113 -4.99 -11.78 -6.54
N HIS A 114 -4.34 -10.92 -5.76
CA HIS A 114 -3.14 -11.27 -4.98
C HIS A 114 -3.17 -10.61 -3.61
N SER A 115 -2.77 -11.35 -2.58
CA SER A 115 -2.58 -10.81 -1.23
C SER A 115 -1.19 -10.21 -1.07
N PHE A 116 -1.11 -9.00 -0.53
CA PHE A 116 0.14 -8.36 -0.12
C PHE A 116 0.47 -8.69 1.33
N PHE A 117 -0.48 -8.45 2.22
CA PHE A 117 -0.33 -8.66 3.65
C PHE A 117 -1.67 -9.07 4.25
N GLY A 118 -1.67 -10.01 5.17
CA GLY A 118 -2.90 -10.40 5.84
C GLY A 118 -2.66 -11.41 6.94
N ASN A 119 -3.64 -11.52 7.83
CA ASN A 119 -3.71 -12.61 8.79
C ASN A 119 -4.61 -13.74 8.27
N ASN A 120 -4.64 -14.86 8.99
CA ASN A 120 -5.39 -16.05 8.59
C ASN A 120 -6.86 -16.01 9.07
N MET A 121 -7.47 -14.83 9.04
CA MET A 121 -8.87 -14.61 9.42
C MET A 121 -9.72 -14.44 8.16
N ASN A 122 -11.01 -14.77 8.26
CA ASN A 122 -11.95 -14.52 7.18
C ASN A 122 -12.50 -13.09 7.25
N PHE A 123 -12.99 -12.59 6.11
CA PHE A 123 -13.72 -11.32 6.04
C PHE A 123 -14.83 -11.26 7.10
N CYS A 124 -14.97 -10.10 7.76
CA CYS A 124 -15.87 -9.86 8.88
C CYS A 124 -15.63 -10.69 10.16
N GLN A 125 -14.52 -11.45 10.28
CA GLN A 125 -14.12 -11.98 11.58
C GLN A 125 -13.43 -10.91 12.43
N PRO A 126 -13.68 -10.85 13.76
CA PRO A 126 -12.98 -9.94 14.65
C PRO A 126 -11.47 -10.06 14.53
N GLY A 127 -10.79 -8.93 14.26
CA GLY A 127 -9.34 -8.87 14.06
C GLY A 127 -8.88 -9.18 12.64
N ASN A 128 -9.78 -9.40 11.68
CA ASN A 128 -9.40 -9.56 10.28
C ASN A 128 -8.66 -8.34 9.73
N PHE A 129 -7.53 -8.62 9.08
CA PHE A 129 -6.77 -7.65 8.29
C PHE A 129 -6.36 -8.34 6.98
N GLY A 130 -6.70 -7.72 5.85
CA GLY A 130 -6.25 -8.19 4.54
C GLY A 130 -6.02 -7.04 3.59
N LEU A 131 -4.78 -6.84 3.15
CA LEU A 131 -4.41 -5.96 2.05
C LEU A 131 -4.12 -6.79 0.80
N TRP A 132 -4.86 -6.54 -0.27
CA TRP A 132 -4.79 -7.37 -1.48
C TRP A 132 -5.21 -6.59 -2.72
N TYR A 133 -4.66 -6.98 -3.86
CA TYR A 133 -5.12 -6.53 -5.17
C TYR A 133 -6.35 -7.34 -5.58
N TRP A 134 -7.47 -6.65 -5.83
CA TRP A 134 -8.73 -7.21 -6.28
C TRP A 134 -8.86 -7.11 -7.79
N GLY A 135 -8.43 -8.18 -8.50
CA GLY A 135 -8.24 -8.15 -9.95
C GLY A 135 -9.50 -7.87 -10.77
N GLU A 136 -10.68 -8.26 -10.28
CA GLU A 136 -11.95 -7.98 -10.97
C GLU A 136 -12.25 -6.47 -11.07
N PHE A 137 -11.73 -5.67 -10.14
CA PHE A 137 -12.00 -4.23 -10.05
C PHE A 137 -10.76 -3.36 -10.24
N ALA A 138 -9.61 -3.94 -10.58
CA ALA A 138 -8.33 -3.23 -10.73
C ALA A 138 -7.99 -2.33 -9.52
N ALA A 139 -8.29 -2.82 -8.31
CA ALA A 139 -8.24 -2.02 -7.09
C ALA A 139 -7.34 -2.65 -6.03
N LEU A 140 -6.56 -1.82 -5.34
CA LEU A 140 -5.99 -2.21 -4.05
C LEU A 140 -7.12 -2.15 -3.02
N ARG A 141 -7.30 -3.23 -2.28
CA ARG A 141 -8.37 -3.39 -1.30
C ARG A 141 -7.79 -3.70 0.06
N LEU A 142 -8.23 -2.94 1.06
CA LEU A 142 -7.98 -3.21 2.47
C LEU A 142 -9.28 -3.66 3.13
N ASP A 143 -9.30 -4.89 3.61
CA ASP A 143 -10.34 -5.44 4.46
C ASP A 143 -9.94 -5.28 5.93
N LEU A 144 -10.84 -4.69 6.72
CA LEU A 144 -10.67 -4.53 8.17
C LEU A 144 -11.97 -4.90 8.89
N HIS A 145 -11.80 -5.54 10.04
CA HIS A 145 -12.88 -5.64 11.01
C HIS A 145 -12.67 -4.59 12.11
N LEU A 146 -13.61 -3.67 12.26
CA LEU A 146 -13.63 -2.68 13.33
C LEU A 146 -14.62 -3.10 14.43
N PRO A 147 -14.53 -2.58 15.67
CA PRO A 147 -15.50 -2.92 16.71
C PRO A 147 -16.95 -2.63 16.28
N GLY A 148 -17.73 -3.70 16.08
CA GLY A 148 -19.15 -3.60 15.69
C GLY A 148 -19.41 -3.40 14.19
N ASP A 149 -18.38 -3.40 13.35
CA ASP A 149 -18.51 -3.21 11.91
C ASP A 149 -17.46 -4.02 11.13
N CYS A 150 -17.77 -4.38 9.88
CA CYS A 150 -16.79 -4.89 8.95
C CYS A 150 -16.92 -4.15 7.63
N GLY A 151 -15.78 -3.67 7.13
CA GLY A 151 -15.75 -2.83 5.95
C GLY A 151 -14.49 -3.03 5.15
N TYR A 152 -14.44 -2.33 4.02
CA TYR A 152 -13.26 -2.28 3.21
C TYR A 152 -13.07 -0.89 2.61
N LEU A 153 -11.83 -0.52 2.36
CA LEU A 153 -11.45 0.64 1.56
C LEU A 153 -10.82 0.13 0.26
N THR A 154 -11.12 0.81 -0.84
CA THR A 154 -10.45 0.57 -2.12
C THR A 154 -9.79 1.84 -2.63
N CYS A 155 -8.66 1.69 -3.33
CA CYS A 155 -8.13 2.71 -4.21
C CYS A 155 -7.76 2.08 -5.56
N GLN A 156 -7.57 2.92 -6.58
CA GLN A 156 -7.12 2.45 -7.88
C GLN A 156 -5.69 1.91 -7.78
N MET A 157 -5.46 0.71 -8.31
CA MET A 157 -4.10 0.16 -8.46
C MET A 157 -3.49 0.69 -9.77
N PRO A 158 -2.23 1.17 -9.77
CA PRO A 158 -1.48 1.37 -11.02
C PRO A 158 -1.29 0.03 -11.74
N GLU A 159 -1.76 -0.06 -12.98
CA GLU A 159 -1.67 -1.27 -13.81
C GLU A 159 -0.50 -1.20 -14.79
N ASP A 160 0.70 -0.94 -14.26
CA ASP A 160 1.95 -0.93 -15.01
C ASP A 160 3.06 -1.72 -14.29
N THR A 161 4.29 -1.65 -14.81
CA THR A 161 5.44 -2.41 -14.28
C THR A 161 6.47 -1.50 -13.59
N GLU A 162 6.09 -0.28 -13.25
CA GLU A 162 6.95 0.67 -12.54
C GLU A 162 6.88 0.45 -11.02
N TRP A 163 7.82 1.05 -10.30
CA TRP A 163 7.83 1.02 -8.84
C TRP A 163 6.85 2.06 -8.29
N HIS A 164 5.90 1.61 -7.49
CA HIS A 164 4.98 2.47 -6.76
C HIS A 164 5.15 2.35 -5.26
N HIS A 165 4.92 3.45 -4.56
CA HIS A 165 4.88 3.46 -3.10
C HIS A 165 3.45 3.25 -2.63
N PHE A 166 3.24 2.31 -1.73
CA PHE A 166 1.94 2.04 -1.12
C PHE A 166 2.04 2.27 0.37
N ALA A 167 1.10 3.04 0.93
CA ALA A 167 0.96 3.19 2.36
C ALA A 167 -0.51 3.06 2.76
N VAL A 168 -0.77 2.25 3.77
CA VAL A 168 -2.10 2.05 4.35
C VAL A 168 -2.00 2.30 5.83
N THR A 169 -2.83 3.20 6.33
CA THR A 169 -2.94 3.49 7.76
C THR A 169 -4.36 3.29 8.23
N TRP A 170 -4.52 2.72 9.41
CA TRP A 170 -5.81 2.51 10.04
C TRP A 170 -5.71 2.85 11.52
N ASP A 171 -6.82 3.33 12.04
CA ASP A 171 -7.05 3.53 13.46
C ASP A 171 -8.56 3.46 13.70
N CYS A 172 -8.99 2.66 14.68
CA CYS A 172 -10.41 2.42 14.92
C CYS A 172 -11.18 3.67 15.35
N ASP A 173 -10.49 4.73 15.80
CA ASP A 173 -11.10 5.98 16.27
C ASP A 173 -11.10 7.07 15.18
N SER A 174 -10.09 7.09 14.31
CA SER A 174 -9.85 8.15 13.33
C SER A 174 -9.95 7.72 11.86
N GLY A 175 -10.19 6.43 11.61
CA GLY A 175 -10.54 5.86 10.31
C GLY A 175 -9.35 5.27 9.55
N ILE A 176 -9.57 5.07 8.25
CA ILE A 176 -8.66 4.34 7.35
C ILE A 176 -8.25 5.28 6.22
N ARG A 177 -6.97 5.26 5.84
CA ARG A 177 -6.45 5.98 4.66
C ARG A 177 -5.51 5.07 3.86
N MET A 178 -5.53 5.25 2.56
CA MET A 178 -4.70 4.52 1.60
C MET A 178 -4.08 5.51 0.63
N TYR A 179 -2.79 5.37 0.41
CA TYR A 179 -1.97 6.22 -0.43
C TYR A 179 -1.24 5.37 -1.47
N VAL A 180 -1.19 5.89 -2.69
CA VAL A 180 -0.40 5.36 -3.78
C VAL A 180 0.39 6.53 -4.35
N ASP A 181 1.72 6.41 -4.30
CA ASP A 181 2.74 7.43 -4.63
C ASP A 181 2.77 8.67 -3.74
#